data_AF-A0A930WGI1-F1
#
_entry.id   AF-A0A930WGI1-F1
#
_cell.length_a   1.000
_cell.length_b   1.000
_cell.length_c   1.000
_cell.angle_alpha   90.00
_cell.angle_beta   90.00
_cell.angle_gamma   90.00
#
_symmetry.space_group_name_H-M   'P 1'
#
loop_
_entity.id
_entity.type
_entity.pdbx_description
1 polymer ?
#
loop_
_entity_poly.entity_id
_entity_poly.type
_entity_poly.pdbx_seq_one_letter_code
_entity_poly.pdbx_strand_id
1 'polypeptide(L)'
;AWGIAAQALGVLGAYHSALGAVLALGNDVHAQHESERQDIEENGRARNARDIALVDHVMQRLVRDGDYVLRVNSLPFTWAVTDSSVFNAACYPTDYVSINRGLIRGLNGSEDELAAVLGHEMTHGIRQHSAHNYAKAAAQYYGLSFLNMDAGLMDWNKLNALAGYSIAKNITLPTEYEADEGGFHIMTSAGFNPGGGAAAMARMGYYLTYVTQDLREYQNPKDKDLPQDDFSDHPATERREAKLAELLTAYSAGHVTVTDRRTVCIDGTPLLTATQTDEDYDNSPENAYLAAGALARAFHDYDTAADWGLALTRGGGVSMRGDARINAALLPLVEKAKVGAQLIALVGDAYVGETASGARERLRSAEQARAAEREAERAAVESADAKAMDKIRENSDAYSDYGDGTRALMLMARVFGAAHDDKPALSYVIRARAYAVLGDADRAHADADRGVADAPTDVLTWVNRADVRRMLGERDGALADALKAIEVDAKSPYGYLIAAEIYDEMGNGDAAEDYYKKLYAVEPKAVARIPDSYLEKIDARAYK
;
A
#
# COMPACT_ATOMS: atom_id res chain seq x y z
N ALA A 1 32.82 -3.72 -31.30
CA ALA A 1 32.30 -2.40 -30.86
C ALA A 1 30.83 -2.23 -31.23
N TRP A 2 30.47 -2.17 -32.53
CA TRP A 2 29.09 -1.97 -32.98
C TRP A 2 28.08 -3.06 -32.55
N GLY A 3 28.48 -4.34 -32.53
CA GLY A 3 27.61 -5.43 -32.06
C GLY A 3 27.31 -5.41 -30.56
N ILE A 4 28.25 -4.96 -29.73
CA ILE A 4 28.09 -4.83 -28.27
C ILE A 4 27.18 -3.63 -27.96
N ALA A 5 27.34 -2.53 -28.68
CA ALA A 5 26.47 -1.36 -28.56
C ALA A 5 25.03 -1.66 -29.01
N ALA A 6 24.84 -2.41 -30.11
CA ALA A 6 23.52 -2.82 -30.57
C ALA A 6 22.82 -3.79 -29.61
N GLN A 7 23.56 -4.73 -28.99
CA GLN A 7 23.03 -5.61 -27.95
C GLN A 7 22.65 -4.83 -26.68
N ALA A 8 23.47 -3.89 -26.23
CA ALA A 8 23.18 -3.05 -25.07
C ALA A 8 21.94 -2.16 -25.29
N LEU A 9 21.79 -1.57 -26.48
CA LEU A 9 20.60 -0.79 -26.86
C LEU A 9 19.34 -1.66 -26.94
N GLY A 10 19.45 -2.89 -27.45
CA GLY A 10 18.34 -3.84 -27.51
C GLY A 10 17.84 -4.27 -26.13
N VAL A 11 18.76 -4.53 -25.19
CA VAL A 11 18.41 -4.86 -23.80
C VAL A 11 17.78 -3.66 -23.07
N LEU A 12 18.31 -2.45 -23.29
CA LEU A 12 17.74 -1.23 -22.71
C LEU A 12 16.33 -0.94 -23.24
N GLY A 13 16.10 -1.11 -24.54
CA GLY A 13 14.77 -1.00 -25.13
C GLY A 13 13.79 -2.03 -24.57
N ALA A 14 14.22 -3.30 -24.45
CA ALA A 14 13.39 -4.36 -23.88
C ALA A 14 13.00 -4.07 -22.41
N TYR A 15 13.94 -3.53 -21.63
CA TYR A 15 13.69 -3.09 -20.26
C TYR A 15 12.63 -1.97 -20.18
N HIS A 16 12.77 -0.91 -20.96
CA HIS A 16 11.80 0.19 -20.94
C HIS A 16 10.41 -0.24 -21.41
N SER A 17 10.33 -1.13 -22.42
CA SER A 17 9.05 -1.71 -22.86
C SER A 17 8.41 -2.55 -21.75
N ALA A 18 9.20 -3.44 -21.12
CA ALA A 18 8.73 -4.24 -20.01
C ALA A 18 8.29 -3.38 -18.81
N LEU A 19 9.04 -2.33 -18.49
CA LEU A 19 8.68 -1.40 -17.43
C LEU A 19 7.37 -0.68 -17.74
N GLY A 20 7.18 -0.19 -18.96
CA GLY A 20 5.92 0.42 -19.39
C GLY A 20 4.73 -0.51 -19.23
N ALA A 21 4.87 -1.78 -19.62
CA ALA A 21 3.82 -2.79 -19.47
C ALA A 21 3.52 -3.12 -17.99
N VAL A 22 4.55 -3.30 -17.16
CA VAL A 22 4.38 -3.61 -15.73
C VAL A 22 3.78 -2.42 -14.97
N LEU A 23 4.16 -1.18 -15.30
CA LEU A 23 3.56 0.02 -14.73
C LEU A 23 2.10 0.21 -15.18
N ALA A 24 1.75 -0.18 -16.41
CA ALA A 24 0.37 -0.15 -16.88
C ALA A 24 -0.50 -1.17 -16.13
N LEU A 25 0.02 -2.38 -15.90
CA LEU A 25 -0.62 -3.39 -15.03
C LEU A 25 -0.74 -2.90 -13.59
N GLY A 26 0.31 -2.23 -13.10
CA GLY A 26 0.31 -1.63 -11.76
C GLY A 26 -0.82 -0.61 -11.55
N ASN A 27 -1.18 0.08 -12.63
CA ASN A 27 -2.26 1.07 -12.65
C ASN A 27 -3.59 0.47 -13.13
N ASP A 28 -3.88 -0.81 -12.88
CA ASP A 28 -5.11 -1.45 -13.33
C ASP A 28 -5.78 -2.28 -12.21
N VAL A 29 -7.06 -1.99 -11.94
CA VAL A 29 -7.78 -2.62 -10.81
C VAL A 29 -8.05 -4.10 -11.05
N HIS A 30 -8.32 -4.51 -12.29
CA HIS A 30 -8.50 -5.92 -12.61
C HIS A 30 -7.20 -6.70 -12.40
N ALA A 31 -6.06 -6.11 -12.79
CA ALA A 31 -4.73 -6.64 -12.52
C ALA A 31 -4.42 -6.79 -11.01
N GLN A 32 -4.87 -5.83 -10.20
CA GLN A 32 -4.71 -5.89 -8.75
C GLN A 32 -5.54 -7.02 -8.12
N HIS A 33 -6.81 -7.18 -8.50
CA HIS A 33 -7.65 -8.30 -8.07
C HIS A 33 -7.13 -9.66 -8.57
N GLU A 34 -6.58 -9.70 -9.78
CA GLU A 34 -5.91 -10.89 -10.33
C GLU A 34 -4.70 -11.29 -9.47
N SER A 35 -3.88 -10.30 -9.06
CA SER A 35 -2.72 -10.52 -8.19
C SER A 35 -3.12 -11.14 -6.85
N GLU A 36 -4.17 -10.61 -6.20
CA GLU A 36 -4.72 -11.21 -4.97
C GLU A 36 -5.20 -12.63 -5.22
N ARG A 37 -5.97 -12.86 -6.29
CA ARG A 37 -6.54 -14.19 -6.55
C ARG A 37 -5.45 -15.24 -6.73
N GLN A 38 -4.40 -14.92 -7.47
CA GLN A 38 -3.29 -15.83 -7.72
C GLN A 38 -2.49 -16.12 -6.45
N ASP A 39 -2.18 -15.09 -5.68
CA ASP A 39 -1.49 -15.25 -4.40
C ASP A 39 -2.30 -16.15 -3.44
N ILE A 40 -3.61 -15.95 -3.36
CA ILE A 40 -4.50 -16.78 -2.54
C ILE A 40 -4.65 -18.20 -3.09
N GLU A 41 -4.64 -18.40 -4.41
CA GLU A 41 -4.65 -19.73 -5.03
C GLU A 41 -3.35 -20.50 -4.73
N GLU A 42 -2.21 -19.83 -4.76
CA GLU A 42 -0.89 -20.41 -4.52
C GLU A 42 -0.64 -20.68 -3.02
N ASN A 43 -0.87 -19.69 -2.17
CA ASN A 43 -0.49 -19.71 -0.76
C ASN A 43 -1.64 -20.05 0.20
N GLY A 44 -2.87 -20.09 -0.30
CA GLY A 44 -4.09 -20.27 0.50
C GLY A 44 -4.44 -19.03 1.30
N ARG A 45 -5.74 -18.82 1.59
CA ARG A 45 -6.19 -17.73 2.47
C ARG A 45 -6.05 -18.13 3.95
N ALA A 46 -5.48 -17.24 4.75
CA ALA A 46 -5.42 -17.44 6.20
C ALA A 46 -6.83 -17.58 6.80
N ARG A 47 -6.95 -18.40 7.85
CA ARG A 47 -8.23 -18.66 8.53
C ARG A 47 -8.31 -18.09 9.94
N ASN A 48 -7.18 -17.64 10.48
CA ASN A 48 -7.14 -17.11 11.84
C ASN A 48 -7.70 -15.68 11.87
N ALA A 49 -8.90 -15.52 12.43
CA ALA A 49 -9.57 -14.22 12.48
C ALA A 49 -8.80 -13.14 13.27
N ARG A 50 -7.96 -13.53 14.25
CA ARG A 50 -7.15 -12.56 15.01
C ARG A 50 -5.99 -12.04 14.17
N ASP A 51 -5.33 -12.92 13.41
CA ASP A 51 -4.23 -12.53 12.51
C ASP A 51 -4.74 -11.59 11.43
N ILE A 52 -5.90 -11.90 10.84
CA ILE A 52 -6.57 -11.05 9.83
C ILE A 52 -6.91 -9.69 10.45
N ALA A 53 -7.58 -9.67 11.61
CA ALA A 53 -7.97 -8.42 12.25
C ALA A 53 -6.76 -7.55 12.66
N LEU A 54 -5.66 -8.17 13.07
CA LEU A 54 -4.41 -7.48 13.39
C LEU A 54 -3.81 -6.81 12.14
N VAL A 55 -3.67 -7.56 11.04
CA VAL A 55 -3.14 -7.01 9.79
C VAL A 55 -4.05 -5.93 9.23
N ASP A 56 -5.37 -6.16 9.23
CA ASP A 56 -6.35 -5.16 8.79
C ASP A 56 -6.24 -3.89 9.62
N HIS A 57 -6.13 -4.00 10.94
CA HIS A 57 -5.95 -2.85 11.82
C HIS A 57 -4.69 -2.04 11.45
N VAL A 58 -3.56 -2.73 11.27
CA VAL A 58 -2.28 -2.09 10.95
C VAL A 58 -2.33 -1.44 9.56
N MET A 59 -2.75 -2.16 8.52
CA MET A 59 -2.82 -1.65 7.15
C MET A 59 -3.82 -0.48 7.03
N GLN A 60 -5.01 -0.59 7.63
CA GLN A 60 -5.98 0.51 7.61
C GLN A 60 -5.41 1.76 8.26
N ARG A 61 -4.66 1.62 9.36
CA ARG A 61 -4.04 2.76 10.03
C ARG A 61 -2.90 3.36 9.21
N LEU A 62 -2.03 2.54 8.61
CA LEU A 62 -0.97 3.02 7.71
C LEU A 62 -1.54 3.78 6.50
N VAL A 63 -2.58 3.24 5.86
CA VAL A 63 -3.22 3.84 4.68
C VAL A 63 -3.99 5.12 5.03
N ARG A 64 -4.64 5.17 6.20
CA ARG A 64 -5.43 6.34 6.62
C ARG A 64 -4.58 7.48 7.17
N ASP A 65 -3.63 7.16 8.03
CA ASP A 65 -2.92 8.15 8.87
C ASP A 65 -1.45 8.33 8.49
N GLY A 66 -0.89 7.45 7.65
CA GLY A 66 0.50 7.55 7.21
C GLY A 66 0.71 8.71 6.23
N ASP A 67 1.83 9.42 6.35
CA ASP A 67 2.24 10.48 5.43
C ASP A 67 2.94 9.90 4.19
N TYR A 68 2.14 9.64 3.16
CA TYR A 68 2.60 9.20 1.85
C TYR A 68 1.81 9.81 0.71
N VAL A 69 2.39 9.72 -0.49
CA VAL A 69 1.76 10.16 -1.74
C VAL A 69 1.81 9.00 -2.72
N LEU A 70 0.64 8.57 -3.20
CA LEU A 70 0.56 7.63 -4.31
C LEU A 70 0.93 8.34 -5.60
N ARG A 71 1.80 7.73 -6.42
CA ARG A 71 2.10 8.24 -7.76
C ARG A 71 0.83 8.30 -8.60
N VAL A 72 0.85 9.13 -9.64
CA VAL A 72 -0.29 9.30 -10.56
C VAL A 72 -0.80 7.97 -11.13
N ASN A 73 0.11 7.02 -11.35
CA ASN A 73 -0.16 5.68 -11.89
C ASN A 73 -0.11 4.57 -10.81
N SER A 74 -0.29 4.91 -9.53
CA SER A 74 -0.45 3.95 -8.44
C SER A 74 -1.89 3.90 -7.97
N LEU A 75 -2.30 2.71 -7.53
CA LEU A 75 -3.61 2.42 -6.98
C LEU A 75 -3.60 2.55 -5.45
N PRO A 76 -4.77 2.76 -4.82
CA PRO A 76 -4.93 2.52 -3.40
C PRO A 76 -4.51 1.09 -3.04
N PHE A 77 -3.77 0.94 -1.95
CA PHE A 77 -3.29 -0.36 -1.51
C PHE A 77 -4.45 -1.31 -1.19
N THR A 78 -4.26 -2.56 -1.57
CA THR A 78 -5.10 -3.69 -1.14
C THR A 78 -4.21 -4.73 -0.49
N TRP A 79 -4.78 -5.61 0.33
CA TRP A 79 -3.98 -6.59 1.04
C TRP A 79 -4.77 -7.84 1.39
N ALA A 80 -4.05 -8.96 1.57
CA ALA A 80 -4.62 -10.15 2.15
C ALA A 80 -3.58 -10.92 2.98
N VAL A 81 -4.09 -11.72 3.92
CA VAL A 81 -3.27 -12.63 4.72
C VAL A 81 -3.33 -14.03 4.14
N THR A 82 -2.19 -14.60 3.80
CA THR A 82 -2.06 -15.96 3.25
C THR A 82 -1.83 -16.97 4.37
N ASP A 83 -2.15 -18.26 4.14
CA ASP A 83 -1.90 -19.33 5.11
C ASP A 83 -0.45 -19.84 5.08
N SER A 84 0.41 -19.25 4.24
CA SER A 84 1.83 -19.59 4.13
C SER A 84 2.54 -19.43 5.48
N SER A 85 3.34 -20.43 5.84
CA SER A 85 4.19 -20.42 7.04
C SER A 85 5.52 -19.69 6.84
N VAL A 86 5.81 -19.22 5.63
CA VAL A 86 7.05 -18.49 5.33
C VAL A 86 7.01 -17.13 6.01
N PHE A 87 8.12 -16.71 6.61
CA PHE A 87 8.28 -15.35 7.15
C PHE A 87 8.48 -14.39 5.98
N ASN A 88 7.38 -13.82 5.46
CA ASN A 88 7.45 -12.89 4.35
C ASN A 88 6.23 -11.96 4.28
N ALA A 89 6.45 -10.79 3.70
CA ALA A 89 5.43 -9.94 3.11
C ALA A 89 5.99 -9.33 1.82
N ALA A 90 5.12 -9.02 0.87
CA ALA A 90 5.55 -8.47 -0.40
C ALA A 90 4.51 -7.49 -0.95
N CYS A 91 4.96 -6.34 -1.45
CA CYS A 91 4.14 -5.49 -2.31
C CYS A 91 4.36 -5.84 -3.79
N TYR A 92 3.28 -6.25 -4.46
CA TYR A 92 3.26 -6.52 -5.89
C TYR A 92 3.30 -5.20 -6.67
N PRO A 93 3.67 -5.23 -7.98
CA PRO A 93 3.63 -4.04 -8.83
C PRO A 93 2.24 -3.39 -8.95
N THR A 94 1.19 -4.11 -8.56
CA THR A 94 -0.23 -3.73 -8.56
C THR A 94 -0.69 -3.04 -7.28
N ASP A 95 0.22 -2.67 -6.39
CA ASP A 95 -0.09 -2.12 -5.06
C ASP A 95 -0.95 -3.09 -4.20
N TYR A 96 -0.93 -4.38 -4.52
CA TYR A 96 -1.43 -5.46 -3.65
C TYR A 96 -0.31 -5.91 -2.70
N VAL A 97 -0.58 -5.89 -1.40
CA VAL A 97 0.34 -6.34 -0.35
C VAL A 97 -0.08 -7.74 0.11
N SER A 98 0.79 -8.72 -0.11
CA SER A 98 0.64 -10.07 0.44
C SER A 98 1.33 -10.17 1.79
N ILE A 99 0.65 -10.74 2.78
CA ILE A 99 1.18 -10.94 4.14
C ILE A 99 1.07 -12.41 4.49
N ASN A 100 2.19 -13.10 4.69
CA ASN A 100 2.15 -14.49 5.11
C ASN A 100 1.85 -14.62 6.61
N ARG A 101 1.03 -15.60 6.99
CA ARG A 101 0.81 -15.98 8.40
C ARG A 101 2.14 -16.19 9.14
N GLY A 102 3.16 -16.74 8.46
CA GLY A 102 4.51 -16.93 9.01
C GLY A 102 5.14 -15.63 9.53
N LEU A 103 4.95 -14.50 8.84
CA LEU A 103 5.46 -13.20 9.29
C LEU A 103 4.81 -12.78 10.62
N ILE A 104 3.48 -12.87 10.70
CA ILE A 104 2.71 -12.47 11.89
C ILE A 104 3.15 -13.27 13.12
N ARG A 105 3.33 -14.59 12.95
CA ARG A 105 3.84 -15.48 14.01
C ARG A 105 5.30 -15.19 14.34
N GLY A 106 6.09 -14.95 13.31
CA GLY A 106 7.49 -14.59 13.42
C GLY A 106 7.71 -13.31 14.21
N LEU A 107 6.84 -12.30 14.07
CA LEU A 107 6.85 -11.04 14.83
C LEU A 107 6.02 -11.08 16.13
N ASN A 108 5.57 -12.27 16.54
CA ASN A 108 4.75 -12.48 17.75
C ASN A 108 3.48 -11.60 17.82
N GLY A 109 2.92 -11.21 16.67
CA GLY A 109 1.77 -10.31 16.61
C GLY A 109 2.03 -8.88 17.09
N SER A 110 3.29 -8.43 17.14
CA SER A 110 3.66 -7.05 17.47
C SER A 110 3.14 -6.08 16.41
N GLU A 111 2.20 -5.20 16.80
CA GLU A 111 1.62 -4.18 15.91
C GLU A 111 2.68 -3.23 15.34
N ASP A 112 3.64 -2.80 16.17
CA ASP A 112 4.64 -1.81 15.77
C ASP A 112 5.70 -2.42 14.83
N GLU A 113 6.09 -3.68 15.03
CA GLU A 113 6.99 -4.38 14.12
C GLU A 113 6.30 -4.71 12.80
N LEU A 114 5.04 -5.16 12.84
CA LEU A 114 4.23 -5.36 11.63
C LEU A 114 4.05 -4.04 10.86
N ALA A 115 3.74 -2.95 11.54
CA ALA A 115 3.60 -1.64 10.90
C ALA A 115 4.90 -1.20 10.19
N ALA A 116 6.06 -1.52 10.76
CA ALA A 116 7.34 -1.23 10.13
C ALA A 116 7.55 -2.04 8.85
N VAL A 117 7.32 -3.37 8.90
CA VAL A 117 7.45 -4.24 7.72
C VAL A 117 6.45 -3.86 6.63
N LEU A 118 5.20 -3.58 7.00
CA LEU A 118 4.17 -3.23 6.02
C LEU A 118 4.36 -1.82 5.45
N GLY A 119 4.85 -0.86 6.24
CA GLY A 119 5.27 0.45 5.73
C GLY A 119 6.45 0.35 4.76
N HIS A 120 7.39 -0.56 5.01
CA HIS A 120 8.49 -0.88 4.11
C HIS A 120 7.96 -1.46 2.78
N GLU A 121 7.06 -2.44 2.81
CA GLU A 121 6.44 -2.98 1.59
C GLU A 121 5.60 -1.94 0.84
N MET A 122 4.84 -1.09 1.54
CA MET A 122 4.14 0.05 0.93
C MET A 122 5.12 0.98 0.21
N THR A 123 6.31 1.21 0.76
CA THR A 123 7.33 2.05 0.12
C THR A 123 7.84 1.42 -1.17
N HIS A 124 8.01 0.09 -1.23
CA HIS A 124 8.31 -0.59 -2.50
C HIS A 124 7.23 -0.37 -3.57
N GLY A 125 5.94 -0.37 -3.19
CA GLY A 125 4.82 -0.02 -4.09
C GLY A 125 4.87 1.44 -4.55
N ILE A 126 4.94 2.38 -3.62
CA ILE A 126 4.99 3.84 -3.88
C ILE A 126 6.18 4.21 -4.78
N ARG A 127 7.34 3.61 -4.53
CA ARG A 127 8.56 3.84 -5.33
C ARG A 127 8.64 2.92 -6.56
N GLN A 128 7.67 2.04 -6.77
CA GLN A 128 7.55 1.12 -7.89
C GLN A 128 8.77 0.19 -8.03
N HIS A 129 9.43 -0.15 -6.91
CA HIS A 129 10.61 -1.02 -6.89
C HIS A 129 10.32 -2.38 -7.50
N SER A 130 9.19 -2.99 -7.15
CA SER A 130 8.74 -4.27 -7.71
C SER A 130 8.54 -4.18 -9.23
N ALA A 131 7.97 -3.10 -9.75
CA ALA A 131 7.80 -2.91 -11.19
C ALA A 131 9.14 -2.86 -11.94
N HIS A 132 10.14 -2.17 -11.37
CA HIS A 132 11.48 -2.11 -11.95
C HIS A 132 12.18 -3.48 -11.94
N ASN A 133 11.97 -4.28 -10.90
CA ASN A 133 12.55 -5.62 -10.80
C ASN A 133 11.90 -6.61 -11.78
N TYR A 134 10.58 -6.62 -11.86
CA TYR A 134 9.85 -7.40 -12.87
C TYR A 134 10.28 -7.03 -14.29
N ALA A 135 10.44 -5.74 -14.58
CA ALA A 135 10.89 -5.28 -15.88
C ALA A 135 12.31 -5.76 -16.22
N LYS A 136 13.23 -5.74 -15.25
CA LYS A 136 14.59 -6.28 -15.41
C LYS A 136 14.54 -7.79 -15.70
N ALA A 137 13.78 -8.55 -14.93
CA ALA A 137 13.64 -9.99 -15.11
C ALA A 137 13.03 -10.33 -16.48
N ALA A 138 11.93 -9.67 -16.84
CA ALA A 138 11.28 -9.83 -18.13
C ALA A 138 12.22 -9.54 -19.30
N ALA A 139 12.98 -8.43 -19.23
CA ALA A 139 13.95 -8.08 -20.26
C ALA A 139 15.08 -9.12 -20.37
N GLN A 140 15.53 -9.70 -19.26
CA GLN A 140 16.55 -10.75 -19.24
C GLN A 140 16.06 -12.07 -19.85
N TYR A 141 14.86 -12.53 -19.50
CA TYR A 141 14.33 -13.82 -19.97
C TYR A 141 13.78 -13.78 -21.38
N TYR A 142 13.10 -12.68 -21.75
CA TYR A 142 12.35 -12.60 -23.00
C TYR A 142 13.03 -11.70 -24.05
N GLY A 143 14.00 -10.88 -23.67
CA GLY A 143 14.77 -10.03 -24.57
C GLY A 143 13.89 -9.16 -25.49
N LEU A 144 14.25 -9.10 -26.77
CA LEU A 144 13.58 -8.25 -27.78
C LEU A 144 12.10 -8.62 -28.03
N SER A 145 11.63 -9.80 -27.61
CA SER A 145 10.22 -10.20 -27.79
C SER A 145 9.24 -9.32 -26.99
N PHE A 146 9.74 -8.61 -25.97
CA PHE A 146 8.96 -7.65 -25.17
C PHE A 146 8.76 -6.28 -25.83
N LEU A 147 9.48 -5.94 -26.90
CA LEU A 147 9.44 -4.60 -27.51
C LEU A 147 8.11 -4.23 -28.18
N ASN A 148 7.30 -5.23 -28.54
CA ASN A 148 6.02 -5.05 -29.25
C ASN A 148 4.84 -5.60 -28.46
N MET A 149 5.02 -5.85 -27.15
CA MET A 149 3.98 -6.46 -26.34
C MET A 149 3.01 -5.40 -25.86
N ASP A 150 1.76 -5.51 -26.30
CA ASP A 150 0.67 -4.69 -25.80
C ASP A 150 0.33 -5.12 -24.37
N ALA A 151 0.17 -4.16 -23.44
CA ALA A 151 -0.17 -4.44 -22.05
C ALA A 151 -1.50 -5.20 -21.93
N GLY A 152 -2.45 -4.96 -22.84
CA GLY A 152 -3.73 -5.68 -22.90
C GLY A 152 -3.66 -7.09 -23.49
N LEU A 153 -2.52 -7.48 -24.09
CA LEU A 153 -2.25 -8.83 -24.62
C LEU A 153 -1.22 -9.59 -23.77
N MET A 154 -0.83 -9.03 -22.63
CA MET A 154 0.13 -9.65 -21.72
C MET A 154 -0.53 -10.86 -21.04
N ASP A 155 -0.13 -12.05 -21.48
CA ASP A 155 -0.58 -13.32 -20.89
C ASP A 155 -0.13 -13.38 -19.43
N TRP A 156 -1.09 -13.34 -18.51
CA TRP A 156 -0.88 -13.45 -17.07
C TRP A 156 -0.05 -14.68 -16.69
N ASN A 157 -0.11 -15.77 -17.45
CA ASN A 157 0.72 -16.95 -17.20
C ASN A 157 2.22 -16.69 -17.42
N LYS A 158 2.59 -15.73 -18.29
CA LYS A 158 3.98 -15.32 -18.51
C LYS A 158 4.50 -14.40 -17.41
N LEU A 159 3.63 -13.61 -16.79
CA LEU A 159 3.94 -12.87 -15.56
C LEU A 159 4.04 -13.81 -14.35
N ASN A 160 3.19 -14.83 -14.27
CA ASN A 160 3.24 -15.83 -13.21
C ASN A 160 4.52 -16.66 -13.26
N ALA A 161 5.04 -16.94 -14.46
CA ALA A 161 6.38 -17.52 -14.62
C ALA A 161 7.51 -16.62 -14.05
N LEU A 162 7.25 -15.32 -13.90
CA LEU A 162 8.13 -14.35 -13.24
C LEU A 162 7.73 -14.04 -11.80
N ALA A 163 6.59 -14.56 -11.30
CA ALA A 163 6.15 -14.34 -9.91
C ALA A 163 7.13 -14.95 -8.90
N GLY A 164 7.75 -16.09 -9.23
CA GLY A 164 8.87 -16.64 -8.45
C GLY A 164 10.11 -15.72 -8.41
N TYR A 165 10.24 -14.79 -9.36
CA TYR A 165 11.28 -13.74 -9.37
C TYR A 165 10.90 -12.52 -8.51
N SER A 166 9.61 -12.34 -8.23
CA SER A 166 9.15 -11.42 -7.17
C SER A 166 9.45 -11.94 -5.78
N ILE A 167 9.50 -13.27 -5.64
CA ILE A 167 9.92 -13.92 -4.42
C ILE A 167 11.43 -13.79 -4.32
N ALA A 168 12.21 -14.17 -5.33
CA ALA A 168 13.66 -13.91 -5.40
C ALA A 168 13.98 -12.43 -5.69
N LYS A 169 13.70 -11.56 -4.73
CA LYS A 169 13.90 -10.11 -4.77
C LYS A 169 15.39 -9.80 -5.03
N ASN A 170 15.77 -9.53 -6.28
CA ASN A 170 17.07 -8.92 -6.63
C ASN A 170 17.10 -7.42 -6.23
N ILE A 171 16.68 -7.11 -5.01
CA ILE A 171 16.62 -5.76 -4.46
C ILE A 171 18.03 -5.37 -3.97
N THR A 172 18.45 -4.16 -4.31
CA THR A 172 19.77 -3.67 -3.91
C THR A 172 19.69 -3.05 -2.52
N LEU A 173 20.78 -3.08 -1.76
CA LEU A 173 20.83 -2.46 -0.42
C LEU A 173 20.39 -0.97 -0.42
N PRO A 174 20.70 -0.14 -1.44
CA PRO A 174 20.15 1.21 -1.54
C PRO A 174 18.61 1.28 -1.60
N THR A 175 17.98 0.40 -2.36
CA THR A 175 16.50 0.36 -2.44
C THR A 175 15.86 -0.16 -1.16
N GLU A 176 16.55 -1.04 -0.42
CA GLU A 176 16.12 -1.46 0.93
C GLU A 176 16.20 -0.30 1.93
N TYR A 177 17.26 0.51 1.88
CA TYR A 177 17.36 1.70 2.74
C TYR A 177 16.30 2.74 2.43
N GLU A 178 15.95 2.94 1.15
CA GLU A 178 14.83 3.81 0.77
C GLU A 178 13.50 3.26 1.32
N ALA A 179 13.29 1.95 1.24
CA ALA A 179 12.09 1.30 1.77
C ALA A 179 12.03 1.34 3.30
N ASP A 180 13.16 1.19 3.99
CA ASP A 180 13.27 1.34 5.46
C ASP A 180 12.97 2.77 5.90
N GLU A 181 13.53 3.77 5.22
CA GLU A 181 13.30 5.18 5.53
C GLU A 181 11.84 5.59 5.25
N GLY A 182 11.29 5.19 4.10
CA GLY A 182 9.88 5.42 3.78
C GLY A 182 8.95 4.71 4.77
N GLY A 183 9.22 3.45 5.09
CA GLY A 183 8.46 2.67 6.05
C GLY A 183 8.50 3.26 7.45
N PHE A 184 9.67 3.72 7.90
CA PHE A 184 9.83 4.44 9.18
C PHE A 184 8.96 5.69 9.23
N HIS A 185 8.96 6.52 8.17
CA HIS A 185 8.16 7.74 8.15
C HIS A 185 6.65 7.47 8.04
N ILE A 186 6.23 6.50 7.24
CA ILE A 186 4.82 6.10 7.13
C ILE A 186 4.31 5.57 8.47
N MET A 187 5.04 4.67 9.12
CA MET A 187 4.59 4.09 10.39
C MET A 187 4.55 5.13 11.52
N THR A 188 5.54 6.02 11.60
CA THR A 188 5.63 7.00 12.70
C THR A 188 4.57 8.09 12.57
N SER A 189 4.31 8.57 11.35
CA SER A 189 3.20 9.50 11.07
C SER A 189 1.84 8.87 11.34
N ALA A 190 1.66 7.58 11.03
CA ALA A 190 0.47 6.81 11.41
C ALA A 190 0.34 6.56 12.93
N GLY A 191 1.36 6.94 13.72
CA GLY A 191 1.34 6.86 15.17
C GLY A 191 1.88 5.55 15.76
N PHE A 192 2.54 4.72 14.97
CA PHE A 192 3.27 3.54 15.44
C PHE A 192 4.60 3.90 16.09
N ASN A 193 5.14 2.96 16.87
CA ASN A 193 6.35 3.17 17.64
C ASN A 193 7.58 3.36 16.73
N PRO A 194 8.33 4.47 16.81
CA PRO A 194 9.54 4.69 16.02
C PRO A 194 10.61 3.60 16.19
N GLY A 195 10.58 2.85 17.29
CA GLY A 195 11.48 1.72 17.53
C GLY A 195 11.11 0.45 16.76
N GLY A 196 9.90 0.37 16.18
CA GLY A 196 9.35 -0.86 15.60
C GLY A 196 10.15 -1.41 14.42
N GLY A 197 10.76 -0.56 13.59
CA GLY A 197 11.60 -1.02 12.49
C GLY A 197 12.88 -1.71 12.94
N ALA A 198 13.62 -1.10 13.87
CA ALA A 198 14.83 -1.72 14.42
C ALA A 198 14.50 -2.99 15.23
N ALA A 199 13.37 -3.00 15.96
CA ALA A 199 12.86 -4.19 16.63
C ALA A 199 12.52 -5.30 15.62
N ALA A 200 11.80 -5.00 14.53
CA ALA A 200 11.44 -5.97 13.50
C ALA A 200 12.68 -6.57 12.83
N MET A 201 13.72 -5.77 12.58
CA MET A 201 14.99 -6.27 12.04
C MET A 201 15.75 -7.18 13.03
N ALA A 202 15.78 -6.82 14.32
CA ALA A 202 16.36 -7.68 15.34
C ALA A 202 15.63 -9.03 15.43
N ARG A 203 14.30 -8.99 15.38
CA ARG A 203 13.42 -10.17 15.38
C ARG A 203 13.62 -11.04 14.15
N MET A 204 13.71 -10.42 12.97
CA MET A 204 13.99 -11.10 11.71
C MET A 204 15.37 -11.78 11.76
N GLY A 205 16.39 -11.09 12.27
CA GLY A 205 17.73 -11.66 12.48
C GLY A 205 17.71 -12.93 13.34
N TYR A 206 16.96 -12.93 14.45
CA TYR A 206 16.77 -14.13 15.27
C TYR A 206 16.04 -15.23 14.49
N TYR A 207 14.90 -14.91 13.87
CA TYR A 207 14.04 -15.89 13.19
C TYR A 207 14.78 -16.61 12.06
N LEU A 208 15.51 -15.86 11.22
CA LEU A 208 16.30 -16.41 10.11
C LEU A 208 17.46 -17.28 10.60
N THR A 209 18.16 -16.83 11.65
CA THR A 209 19.34 -17.53 12.17
C THR A 209 18.97 -18.82 12.89
N TYR A 210 17.91 -18.81 13.70
CA TYR A 210 17.64 -19.87 14.67
C TYR A 210 16.38 -20.68 14.38
N VAL A 211 15.37 -20.12 13.71
CA VAL A 211 14.07 -20.77 13.50
C VAL A 211 14.00 -21.43 12.12
N THR A 212 14.18 -20.66 11.05
CA THR A 212 14.07 -21.22 9.68
C THR A 212 15.34 -21.93 9.25
N GLN A 213 16.52 -21.46 9.71
CA GLN A 213 17.83 -21.97 9.31
C GLN A 213 17.96 -22.07 7.78
N ASP A 214 17.29 -21.22 7.00
CA ASP A 214 17.45 -21.25 5.55
C ASP A 214 18.91 -20.90 5.23
N LEU A 215 19.65 -21.91 4.77
CA LEU A 215 21.10 -21.83 4.54
C LEU A 215 21.48 -20.79 3.46
N ARG A 216 20.51 -20.27 2.71
CA ARG A 216 20.67 -19.16 1.75
C ARG A 216 20.58 -17.77 2.41
N GLU A 217 19.94 -17.67 3.58
CA GLU A 217 19.68 -16.42 4.31
C GLU A 217 20.46 -16.34 5.64
N TYR A 218 21.02 -17.47 6.08
CA TYR A 218 21.85 -17.56 7.28
C TYR A 218 23.14 -16.75 7.15
N GLN A 219 23.30 -15.71 7.97
CA GLN A 219 24.56 -14.98 8.14
C GLN A 219 25.30 -15.53 9.36
N ASN A 220 26.50 -16.09 9.16
CA ASN A 220 27.35 -16.47 10.29
C ASN A 220 27.83 -15.19 11.00
N PRO A 221 27.46 -14.94 12.28
CA PRO A 221 27.79 -13.70 13.00
C PRO A 221 29.31 -13.46 13.19
N LYS A 222 30.14 -14.45 12.86
CA LYS A 222 31.61 -14.39 13.00
C LYS A 222 32.36 -14.17 11.69
N ASP A 223 31.70 -14.27 10.54
CA ASP A 223 32.34 -14.11 9.23
C ASP A 223 32.16 -12.68 8.69
N LYS A 224 33.22 -11.88 8.73
CA LYS A 224 33.22 -10.48 8.25
C LYS A 224 33.41 -10.33 6.74
N ASP A 225 33.76 -11.43 6.05
CA ASP A 225 34.28 -11.43 4.67
C ASP A 225 33.49 -12.34 3.70
N LEU A 226 32.19 -12.56 3.91
CA LEU A 226 31.37 -13.23 2.90
C LEU A 226 31.15 -12.30 1.68
N PRO A 227 31.10 -12.82 0.43
CA PRO A 227 30.66 -12.04 -0.72
C PRO A 227 29.27 -11.48 -0.43
N GLN A 228 29.17 -10.15 -0.28
CA GLN A 228 28.02 -9.47 0.32
C GLN A 228 26.82 -9.29 -0.64
N ASP A 229 26.86 -9.96 -1.79
CA ASP A 229 25.80 -10.02 -2.79
C ASP A 229 25.42 -11.49 -2.95
N ASP A 230 24.63 -12.04 -2.03
CA ASP A 230 24.11 -13.40 -2.18
C ASP A 230 22.61 -13.43 -1.88
N PHE A 231 21.91 -14.19 -2.71
CA PHE A 231 20.48 -14.17 -3.03
C PHE A 231 19.53 -14.22 -1.81
N SER A 232 19.36 -13.10 -1.13
CA SER A 232 18.39 -12.90 -0.06
C SER A 232 17.33 -11.90 -0.51
N ASP A 233 16.09 -12.15 -0.10
CA ASP A 233 14.98 -11.24 -0.37
C ASP A 233 15.15 -9.89 0.36
N HIS A 234 16.01 -9.86 1.40
CA HIS A 234 16.33 -8.71 2.25
C HIS A 234 17.77 -8.81 2.82
N PRO A 235 18.82 -8.41 2.06
CA PRO A 235 20.21 -8.57 2.48
C PRO A 235 20.59 -7.67 3.68
N ALA A 236 21.54 -8.15 4.51
CA ALA A 236 22.24 -7.39 5.56
C ALA A 236 21.37 -6.83 6.72
N THR A 237 20.60 -7.72 7.36
CA THR A 237 19.72 -7.41 8.51
C THR A 237 20.39 -6.55 9.60
N GLU A 238 21.63 -6.83 10.01
CA GLU A 238 22.33 -6.01 11.03
C GLU A 238 22.61 -4.57 10.56
N ARG A 239 22.89 -4.36 9.27
CA ARG A 239 23.13 -3.01 8.73
C ARG A 239 21.83 -2.22 8.62
N ARG A 240 20.75 -2.89 8.23
CA ARG A 240 19.40 -2.29 8.19
C ARG A 240 18.91 -1.96 9.59
N GLU A 241 19.12 -2.85 10.57
CA GLU A 241 18.86 -2.59 11.98
C GLU A 241 19.59 -1.33 12.46
N ALA A 242 20.90 -1.24 12.20
CA ALA A 242 21.69 -0.07 12.55
C ALA A 242 21.15 1.21 11.88
N LYS A 243 20.75 1.13 10.61
CA LYS A 243 20.19 2.27 9.88
C LYS A 243 18.85 2.73 10.47
N LEU A 244 17.98 1.80 10.84
CA LEU A 244 16.71 2.10 11.50
C LEU A 244 16.92 2.68 12.90
N ALA A 245 17.96 2.23 13.62
CA ALA A 245 18.37 2.84 14.89
C ALA A 245 18.89 4.28 14.71
N GLU A 246 19.59 4.59 13.62
CA GLU A 246 19.96 5.96 13.25
C GLU A 246 18.73 6.84 12.98
N LEU A 247 17.73 6.32 12.24
CA LEU A 247 16.48 7.04 11.98
C LEU A 247 15.71 7.33 13.27
N LEU A 248 15.60 6.34 14.16
CA LEU A 248 15.07 6.49 15.52
C LEU A 248 15.80 7.60 16.29
N THR A 249 17.13 7.62 16.22
CA THR A 249 17.96 8.63 16.87
C THR A 249 17.67 10.02 16.29
N ALA A 250 17.66 10.16 14.96
CA ALA A 250 17.36 11.42 14.30
C ALA A 250 15.94 11.94 14.63
N TYR A 251 14.96 11.04 14.69
CA TYR A 251 13.58 11.35 15.08
C TYR A 251 13.49 11.91 16.51
N SER A 252 14.37 11.48 17.41
CA SER A 252 14.46 12.00 18.79
C SER A 252 15.23 13.33 18.93
N ALA A 253 15.43 14.09 17.86
CA ALA A 253 16.36 15.22 17.78
C ALA A 253 17.83 14.86 18.07
N GLY A 254 18.18 13.57 17.98
CA GLY A 254 19.53 13.05 18.26
C GLY A 254 19.77 12.60 19.70
N HIS A 255 18.77 12.67 20.59
CA HIS A 255 18.96 12.41 22.01
C HIS A 255 18.98 10.93 22.37
N VAL A 256 18.13 10.12 21.75
CA VAL A 256 17.91 8.73 22.15
C VAL A 256 18.71 7.81 21.26
N THR A 257 19.51 6.92 21.88
CA THR A 257 20.26 5.87 21.17
C THR A 257 20.08 4.53 21.86
N VAL A 258 20.25 3.44 21.10
CA VAL A 258 20.41 2.09 21.66
C VAL A 258 21.83 1.63 21.37
N THR A 259 22.65 1.55 22.41
CA THR A 259 23.98 0.94 22.33
C THR A 259 23.88 -0.56 22.57
N ASP A 260 24.88 -1.34 22.18
CA ASP A 260 24.99 -2.80 22.38
C ASP A 260 23.73 -3.64 22.05
N ARG A 261 22.84 -3.07 21.24
CA ARG A 261 21.50 -3.57 20.92
C ARG A 261 20.57 -3.73 22.14
N ARG A 262 20.94 -3.31 23.36
CA ARG A 262 20.14 -3.55 24.58
C ARG A 262 20.05 -2.35 25.51
N THR A 263 21.03 -1.46 25.47
CA THR A 263 21.13 -0.35 26.41
C THR A 263 20.59 0.94 25.79
N VAL A 264 19.49 1.42 26.35
CA VAL A 264 18.85 2.68 25.96
C VAL A 264 19.58 3.83 26.66
N CYS A 265 20.00 4.81 25.87
CA CYS A 265 20.76 5.97 26.32
C CYS A 265 20.05 7.27 25.95
N ILE A 266 20.23 8.30 26.77
CA ILE A 266 19.87 9.70 26.46
C ILE A 266 21.18 10.51 26.48
N ASP A 267 21.50 11.17 25.37
CA ASP A 267 22.75 11.92 25.16
C ASP A 267 24.01 11.11 25.52
N GLY A 268 24.00 9.83 25.14
CA GLY A 268 25.08 8.88 25.40
C GLY A 268 25.17 8.39 26.85
N THR A 269 24.33 8.88 27.75
CA THR A 269 24.26 8.40 29.14
C THR A 269 23.28 7.23 29.23
N PRO A 270 23.71 6.04 29.71
CA PRO A 270 22.81 4.89 29.87
C PRO A 270 21.67 5.18 30.83
N LEU A 271 20.43 4.95 30.38
CA LEU A 271 19.22 5.02 31.20
C LEU A 271 18.86 3.64 31.75
N LEU A 272 18.72 2.64 30.87
CA LEU A 272 18.40 1.27 31.23
C LEU A 272 18.94 0.29 30.20
N THR A 273 19.20 -0.93 30.65
CA THR A 273 19.52 -2.06 29.77
C THR A 273 18.36 -3.06 29.81
N ALA A 274 17.80 -3.36 28.64
CA ALA A 274 16.79 -4.39 28.50
C ALA A 274 17.45 -5.75 28.79
N THR A 275 16.90 -6.47 29.77
CA THR A 275 17.36 -7.80 30.21
C THR A 275 16.23 -8.82 30.23
N GLN A 276 15.03 -8.40 29.86
CA GLN A 276 13.85 -9.25 29.80
C GLN A 276 13.92 -10.06 28.51
N THR A 277 13.62 -11.35 28.63
CA THR A 277 13.58 -12.31 27.55
C THR A 277 12.24 -13.03 27.62
N ASP A 278 11.66 -13.39 26.47
CA ASP A 278 10.54 -14.33 26.45
C ASP A 278 11.05 -15.74 26.79
N GLU A 279 10.14 -16.66 27.11
CA GLU A 279 10.52 -18.05 27.44
C GLU A 279 11.21 -18.75 26.26
N ASP A 280 10.79 -18.40 25.03
CA ASP A 280 11.21 -19.08 23.81
C ASP A 280 12.39 -18.39 23.10
N TYR A 281 12.63 -17.09 23.34
CA TYR A 281 13.76 -16.36 22.75
C TYR A 281 14.16 -15.08 23.50
N ASP A 282 15.39 -14.63 23.26
CA ASP A 282 15.91 -13.37 23.79
C ASP A 282 15.37 -12.16 23.02
N ASN A 283 14.29 -11.57 23.55
CA ASN A 283 13.64 -10.36 23.03
C ASN A 283 14.20 -9.06 23.61
N SER A 284 15.37 -9.10 24.26
CA SER A 284 15.94 -7.90 24.86
C SER A 284 16.27 -6.80 23.83
N PRO A 285 16.70 -7.10 22.59
CA PRO A 285 16.89 -6.05 21.59
C PRO A 285 15.60 -5.35 21.19
N GLU A 286 14.54 -6.10 20.91
CA GLU A 286 13.22 -5.57 20.55
C GLU A 286 12.69 -4.67 21.66
N ASN A 287 12.76 -5.14 22.92
CA ASN A 287 12.36 -4.36 24.09
C ASN A 287 13.16 -3.05 24.22
N ALA A 288 14.46 -3.08 23.95
CA ALA A 288 15.31 -1.88 23.99
C ALA A 288 14.89 -0.87 22.90
N TYR A 289 14.70 -1.32 21.66
CA TYR A 289 14.28 -0.44 20.57
C TYR A 289 12.88 0.13 20.78
N LEU A 290 11.91 -0.68 21.23
CA LEU A 290 10.54 -0.19 21.49
C LEU A 290 10.50 0.80 22.66
N ALA A 291 11.29 0.59 23.71
CA ALA A 291 11.42 1.55 24.81
C ALA A 291 12.11 2.86 24.37
N ALA A 292 13.18 2.75 23.57
CA ALA A 292 13.84 3.89 22.94
C ALA A 292 12.89 4.65 22.01
N GLY A 293 12.04 3.95 21.27
CA GLY A 293 11.02 4.54 20.42
C GLY A 293 9.95 5.33 21.16
N ALA A 294 9.56 4.91 22.37
CA ALA A 294 8.69 5.71 23.23
C ALA A 294 9.34 7.03 23.67
N LEU A 295 10.62 6.98 24.05
CA LEU A 295 11.40 8.18 24.36
C LEU A 295 11.57 9.08 23.14
N ALA A 296 11.91 8.49 21.99
CA ALA A 296 12.10 9.22 20.74
C ALA A 296 10.83 9.94 20.31
N ARG A 297 9.67 9.28 20.44
CA ARG A 297 8.37 9.90 20.19
C ARG A 297 8.10 11.09 21.10
N ALA A 298 8.38 10.97 22.39
CA ALA A 298 8.20 12.07 23.32
C ALA A 298 9.17 13.24 23.03
N PHE A 299 10.44 12.97 22.69
CA PHE A 299 11.37 14.00 22.26
C PHE A 299 10.94 14.66 20.96
N HIS A 300 10.34 13.92 20.03
CA HIS A 300 9.85 14.45 18.76
C HIS A 300 8.64 15.37 18.98
N ASP A 301 7.66 14.91 19.74
CA ASP A 301 6.34 15.55 19.86
C ASP A 301 6.31 16.73 20.85
N TYR A 302 7.20 16.77 21.84
CA TYR A 302 7.21 17.81 22.87
C TYR A 302 8.36 18.80 22.69
N ASP A 303 8.02 20.09 22.79
CA ASP A 303 8.99 21.19 22.68
C ASP A 303 9.75 21.46 23.98
N THR A 304 9.23 21.00 25.13
CA THR A 304 9.88 21.17 26.43
C THR A 304 9.77 19.91 27.31
N ALA A 305 10.73 19.75 28.23
CA ALA A 305 10.69 18.67 29.23
C ALA A 305 9.41 18.70 30.10
N ALA A 306 8.85 19.88 30.35
CA ALA A 306 7.63 20.01 31.16
C ALA A 306 6.39 19.45 30.45
N ASP A 307 6.36 19.51 29.11
CA ASP A 307 5.23 19.05 28.30
C ASP A 307 5.07 17.52 28.36
N TRP A 308 6.15 16.79 28.64
CA TRP A 308 6.10 15.34 28.87
C TRP A 308 5.22 14.97 30.07
N GLY A 309 5.06 15.87 31.04
CA GLY A 309 4.33 15.61 32.27
C GLY A 309 4.92 14.46 33.10
N LEU A 310 6.25 14.31 33.11
CA LEU A 310 6.93 13.27 33.87
C LEU A 310 6.71 13.47 35.38
N ALA A 311 6.23 12.43 36.05
CA ALA A 311 6.10 12.41 37.51
C ALA A 311 6.57 11.08 38.09
N LEU A 312 7.40 11.14 39.12
CA LEU A 312 7.95 9.96 39.79
C LEU A 312 6.84 9.15 40.47
N THR A 313 6.80 7.83 40.21
CA THR A 313 5.87 6.93 40.92
C THR A 313 6.51 6.38 42.20
N ARG A 314 5.67 5.88 43.11
CA ARG A 314 6.16 5.25 44.36
C ARG A 314 7.03 4.01 44.12
N GLY A 315 6.87 3.34 42.97
CA GLY A 315 7.64 2.15 42.59
C GLY A 315 9.06 2.46 42.08
N GLY A 316 9.41 3.74 41.90
CA GLY A 316 10.66 4.16 41.26
C GLY A 316 10.56 4.28 39.74
N GLY A 317 9.34 4.17 39.18
CA GLY A 317 9.04 4.45 37.77
C GLY A 317 8.62 5.90 37.52
N VAL A 318 8.00 6.17 36.37
CA VAL A 318 7.38 7.46 36.06
C VAL A 318 5.97 7.28 35.46
N SER A 319 5.12 8.29 35.58
CA SER A 319 4.02 8.52 34.64
C SER A 319 4.46 9.54 33.59
N MET A 320 3.95 9.45 32.36
CA MET A 320 4.20 10.42 31.29
C MET A 320 2.95 10.60 30.42
N ARG A 321 2.83 11.77 29.78
CA ARG A 321 1.79 12.05 28.77
C ARG A 321 2.13 11.36 27.45
N GLY A 322 1.20 11.42 26.49
CA GLY A 322 1.37 10.87 25.14
C GLY A 322 0.55 9.59 24.93
N ASP A 323 0.88 8.85 23.86
CA ASP A 323 0.18 7.62 23.50
C ASP A 323 0.51 6.50 24.51
N ALA A 324 -0.51 6.02 25.22
CA ALA A 324 -0.38 4.97 26.22
C ALA A 324 0.13 3.64 25.63
N ARG A 325 -0.21 3.33 24.38
CA ARG A 325 0.24 2.11 23.69
C ARG A 325 1.74 2.15 23.45
N ILE A 326 2.25 3.30 22.99
CA ILE A 326 3.69 3.51 22.79
C ILE A 326 4.43 3.48 24.13
N ASN A 327 3.92 4.20 25.13
CA ASN A 327 4.55 4.29 26.44
C ASN A 327 4.58 2.94 27.19
N ALA A 328 3.70 2.00 26.86
CA ALA A 328 3.67 0.66 27.45
C ALA A 328 4.97 -0.13 27.25
N ALA A 329 5.74 0.17 26.20
CA ALA A 329 7.05 -0.45 25.97
C ALA A 329 8.15 0.06 26.92
N LEU A 330 8.02 1.28 27.43
CA LEU A 330 9.03 1.95 28.27
C LEU A 330 8.71 1.87 29.77
N LEU A 331 7.48 2.22 30.15
CA LEU A 331 7.13 2.46 31.55
C LEU A 331 7.40 1.26 32.48
N PRO A 332 7.06 0.01 32.11
CA PRO A 332 7.37 -1.16 32.93
C PRO A 332 8.88 -1.38 33.11
N LEU A 333 9.70 -1.11 32.08
CA LEU A 333 11.16 -1.25 32.15
C LEU A 333 11.76 -0.22 33.12
N VAL A 334 11.28 1.02 33.05
CA VAL A 334 11.72 2.12 33.92
C VAL A 334 11.36 1.84 35.38
N GLU A 335 10.14 1.36 35.65
CA GLU A 335 9.72 1.00 37.01
C GLU A 335 10.51 -0.19 37.56
N LYS A 336 10.70 -1.25 36.77
CA LYS A 336 11.48 -2.42 37.20
C LYS A 336 12.93 -2.07 37.51
N ALA A 337 13.55 -1.23 36.68
CA ALA A 337 14.92 -0.75 36.88
C ALA A 337 15.02 0.33 37.98
N LYS A 338 13.89 0.90 38.42
CA LYS A 338 13.80 2.01 39.38
C LYS A 338 14.56 3.27 38.94
N VAL A 339 14.58 3.53 37.63
CA VAL A 339 15.34 4.63 37.01
C VAL A 339 14.48 5.86 36.73
N GLY A 340 13.29 5.97 37.32
CA GLY A 340 12.37 7.07 37.02
C GLY A 340 12.92 8.46 37.36
N ALA A 341 13.62 8.59 38.48
CA ALA A 341 14.29 9.86 38.84
C ALA A 341 15.44 10.20 37.86
N GLN A 342 16.16 9.17 37.40
CA GLN A 342 17.22 9.34 36.41
C GLN A 342 16.66 9.74 35.05
N LEU A 343 15.54 9.14 34.62
CA LEU A 343 14.86 9.54 33.38
C LEU A 343 14.46 11.02 33.42
N ILE A 344 13.84 11.48 34.51
CA ILE A 344 13.46 12.90 34.67
C ILE A 344 14.69 13.82 34.55
N ALA A 345 15.80 13.45 35.20
CA ALA A 345 17.04 14.23 35.15
C ALA A 345 17.62 14.27 33.73
N LEU A 346 17.76 13.13 33.06
CA LEU A 346 18.33 13.04 31.73
C LEU A 346 17.50 13.78 30.67
N VAL A 347 16.16 13.70 30.76
CA VAL A 347 15.27 14.48 29.89
C VAL A 347 15.45 15.98 30.14
N GLY A 348 15.50 16.39 31.41
CA GLY A 348 15.76 17.80 31.76
C GLY A 348 17.08 18.32 31.19
N ASP A 349 18.16 17.56 31.36
CA ASP A 349 19.49 17.92 30.88
C ASP A 349 19.54 17.98 29.34
N ALA A 350 18.88 17.06 28.65
CA ALA A 350 18.78 17.04 27.18
C ALA A 350 18.16 18.33 26.65
N TYR A 351 16.99 18.73 27.17
CA TYR A 351 16.30 19.97 26.76
C TYR A 351 17.11 21.24 27.10
N VAL A 352 17.83 21.26 28.22
CA VAL A 352 18.73 22.38 28.56
C VAL A 352 19.88 22.48 27.54
N GLY A 353 20.39 21.34 27.06
CA GLY A 353 21.46 21.26 26.08
C GLY A 353 21.06 21.66 24.65
N GLU A 354 19.76 21.62 24.29
CA GLU A 354 19.30 21.81 22.90
C GLU A 354 19.68 23.15 22.29
N THR A 355 19.69 24.23 23.08
CA THR A 355 20.06 25.56 22.58
C THR A 355 21.53 25.60 22.15
N ALA A 356 22.41 24.93 22.89
CA ALA A 356 23.84 24.87 22.56
C ALA A 356 24.11 23.88 21.43
N SER A 357 23.39 22.76 21.40
CA SER A 357 23.60 21.71 20.40
C SER A 357 22.89 22.02 19.07
N GLY A 358 21.84 22.85 19.05
CA GLY A 358 20.97 23.10 17.90
C GLY A 358 20.06 21.92 17.53
N ALA A 359 19.87 20.95 18.44
CA ALA A 359 19.15 19.70 18.18
C ALA A 359 17.71 19.93 17.68
N ARG A 360 16.92 20.72 18.41
CA ARG A 360 15.53 21.04 18.08
C ARG A 360 15.36 21.75 16.74
N GLU A 361 16.26 22.70 16.44
CA GLU A 361 16.24 23.45 15.18
C GLU A 361 16.54 22.54 13.99
N ARG A 362 17.51 21.61 14.14
CA ARG A 362 17.79 20.59 13.12
C ARG A 362 16.61 19.66 12.89
N LEU A 363 15.98 19.15 13.96
CA LEU A 363 14.79 18.30 13.83
C LEU A 363 13.67 19.03 13.07
N ARG A 364 13.34 20.26 13.49
CA ARG A 364 12.30 21.07 12.82
C ARG A 364 12.62 21.35 11.36
N SER A 365 13.89 21.64 11.06
CA SER A 365 14.34 21.87 9.67
C SER A 365 14.20 20.60 8.83
N ALA A 366 14.52 19.43 9.39
CA ALA A 366 14.37 18.14 8.71
C ALA A 366 12.89 17.78 8.48
N GLU A 367 12.02 17.97 9.47
CA GLU A 367 10.56 17.79 9.30
C GLU A 367 9.98 18.77 8.26
N GLN A 368 10.41 20.02 8.27
CA GLN A 368 9.97 21.00 7.27
C GLN A 368 10.42 20.62 5.86
N ALA A 369 11.65 20.11 5.70
CA ALA A 369 12.15 19.63 4.42
C ALA A 369 11.33 18.43 3.92
N ARG A 370 11.09 17.43 4.77
CA ARG A 370 10.22 16.27 4.44
C ARG A 370 8.81 16.69 4.03
N ALA A 371 8.20 17.60 4.78
CA ALA A 371 6.87 18.12 4.47
C ALA A 371 6.85 18.84 3.11
N ALA A 372 7.89 19.61 2.79
CA ALA A 372 8.02 20.29 1.50
C ALA A 372 8.22 19.30 0.34
N GLU A 373 9.01 18.23 0.54
CA GLU A 373 9.17 17.15 -0.44
C GLU A 373 7.85 16.43 -0.70
N ARG A 374 7.10 16.08 0.36
CA ARG A 374 5.77 15.47 0.25
C ARG A 374 4.76 16.36 -0.45
N GLU A 375 4.82 17.66 -0.20
CA GLU A 375 3.96 18.63 -0.89
C GLU A 375 4.31 18.75 -2.38
N ALA A 376 5.60 18.69 -2.73
CA ALA A 376 6.02 18.65 -4.12
C ALA A 376 5.56 17.36 -4.83
N GLU A 377 5.59 16.22 -4.14
CA GLU A 377 5.06 14.96 -4.66
C GLU A 377 3.53 15.04 -4.89
N ARG A 378 2.76 15.63 -3.95
CA ARG A 378 1.31 15.87 -4.13
C ARG A 378 1.03 16.79 -5.31
N ALA A 379 1.72 17.92 -5.39
CA ALA A 379 1.56 18.88 -6.47
C ALA A 379 1.86 18.26 -7.84
N ALA A 380 2.84 17.37 -7.93
CA ALA A 380 3.13 16.63 -9.17
C ALA A 380 1.94 15.75 -9.59
N VAL A 381 1.29 15.06 -8.65
CA VAL A 381 0.09 14.23 -8.91
C VAL A 381 -1.11 15.09 -9.30
N GLU A 382 -1.33 16.22 -8.62
CA GLU A 382 -2.43 17.15 -8.89
C GLU A 382 -2.28 17.86 -10.25
N SER A 383 -1.04 18.03 -10.72
CA SER A 383 -0.72 18.61 -12.03
C SER A 383 -0.80 17.61 -13.20
N ALA A 384 -1.21 16.37 -12.95
CA ALA A 384 -1.27 15.34 -13.97
C ALA A 384 -2.25 15.69 -15.12
N ASP A 385 -1.98 15.14 -16.30
CA ASP A 385 -2.74 15.46 -17.51
C ASP A 385 -4.12 14.78 -17.56
N ALA A 386 -4.92 15.18 -18.54
CA ALA A 386 -6.26 14.63 -18.75
C ALA A 386 -6.28 13.11 -18.98
N LYS A 387 -5.22 12.55 -19.59
CA LYS A 387 -5.13 11.10 -19.83
C LYS A 387 -4.93 10.34 -18.52
N ALA A 388 -4.15 10.88 -17.60
CA ALA A 388 -4.03 10.33 -16.26
C ALA A 388 -5.37 10.38 -15.52
N MET A 389 -6.12 11.50 -15.63
CA MET A 389 -7.43 11.61 -15.02
C MET A 389 -8.45 10.63 -15.60
N ASP A 390 -8.41 10.39 -16.92
CA ASP A 390 -9.20 9.34 -17.58
C ASP A 390 -8.92 7.97 -16.97
N LYS A 391 -7.64 7.61 -16.80
CA LYS A 391 -7.29 6.32 -16.20
C LYS A 391 -7.69 6.22 -14.73
N ILE A 392 -7.59 7.30 -13.94
CA ILE A 392 -8.06 7.31 -12.55
C ILE A 392 -9.58 7.13 -12.49
N ARG A 393 -10.33 7.76 -13.39
CA ARG A 393 -11.79 7.55 -13.53
C ARG A 393 -12.11 6.10 -13.87
N GLU A 394 -11.45 5.52 -14.87
CA GLU A 394 -11.60 4.11 -15.25
C GLU A 394 -11.35 3.17 -14.06
N ASN A 395 -10.27 3.41 -13.30
CA ASN A 395 -9.96 2.60 -12.13
C ASN A 395 -10.98 2.80 -10.99
N SER A 396 -11.52 4.01 -10.80
CA SER A 396 -12.62 4.24 -9.85
C SER A 396 -13.89 3.48 -10.23
N ASP A 397 -14.18 3.45 -11.52
CA ASP A 397 -15.31 2.71 -12.08
C ASP A 397 -15.15 1.21 -11.83
N ALA A 398 -13.96 0.67 -12.14
CA ALA A 398 -13.63 -0.72 -11.90
C ALA A 398 -13.70 -1.12 -10.42
N TYR A 399 -13.23 -0.27 -9.48
CA TYR A 399 -13.42 -0.55 -8.06
C TYR A 399 -14.90 -0.59 -7.67
N SER A 400 -15.73 0.27 -8.26
CA SER A 400 -17.17 0.26 -8.02
C SER A 400 -17.81 -1.04 -8.52
N ASP A 401 -17.36 -1.56 -9.67
CA ASP A 401 -17.79 -2.86 -10.22
C ASP A 401 -17.43 -4.03 -9.29
N TYR A 402 -16.28 -3.96 -8.61
CA TYR A 402 -15.89 -4.93 -7.58
C TYR A 402 -16.58 -4.71 -6.22
N GLY A 403 -17.46 -3.72 -6.11
CA GLY A 403 -18.16 -3.40 -4.86
C GLY A 403 -17.28 -2.65 -3.84
N ASP A 404 -16.18 -2.04 -4.27
CA ASP A 404 -15.29 -1.25 -3.43
C ASP A 404 -15.49 0.26 -3.62
N GLY A 405 -16.55 0.78 -3.02
CA GLY A 405 -16.82 2.21 -3.04
C GLY A 405 -15.78 3.04 -2.26
N THR A 406 -15.03 2.45 -1.33
CA THR A 406 -14.05 3.20 -0.52
C THR A 406 -12.85 3.57 -1.36
N ARG A 407 -12.23 2.60 -2.05
CA ARG A 407 -11.08 2.86 -2.93
C ARG A 407 -11.49 3.64 -4.18
N ALA A 408 -12.71 3.43 -4.70
CA ALA A 408 -13.28 4.27 -5.75
C ALA A 408 -13.35 5.76 -5.31
N LEU A 409 -13.86 6.05 -4.11
CA LEU A 409 -13.89 7.43 -3.59
C LEU A 409 -12.48 8.01 -3.36
N MET A 410 -11.50 7.20 -2.95
CA MET A 410 -10.11 7.64 -2.84
C MET A 410 -9.55 8.10 -4.20
N LEU A 411 -9.82 7.34 -5.27
CA LEU A 411 -9.44 7.73 -6.61
C LEU A 411 -10.18 8.99 -7.08
N MET A 412 -11.48 9.09 -6.78
CA MET A 412 -12.25 10.26 -7.19
C MET A 412 -11.81 11.54 -6.47
N ALA A 413 -11.42 11.46 -5.20
CA ALA A 413 -10.83 12.59 -4.49
C ALA A 413 -9.60 13.16 -5.22
N ARG A 414 -8.79 12.29 -5.86
CA ARG A 414 -7.63 12.71 -6.67
C ARG A 414 -8.06 13.43 -7.95
N VAL A 415 -9.11 12.97 -8.62
CA VAL A 415 -9.63 13.65 -9.83
C VAL A 415 -10.17 15.03 -9.49
N PHE A 416 -10.97 15.15 -8.42
CA PHE A 416 -11.50 16.46 -8.00
C PHE A 416 -10.44 17.41 -7.44
N GLY A 417 -9.32 16.89 -6.94
CA GLY A 417 -8.17 17.67 -6.51
C GLY A 417 -7.22 18.08 -7.65
N ALA A 418 -7.33 17.46 -8.82
CA ALA A 418 -6.43 17.74 -9.94
C ALA A 418 -6.72 19.09 -10.59
N ALA A 419 -5.67 19.73 -11.12
CA ALA A 419 -5.78 21.00 -11.84
C ALA A 419 -6.51 20.88 -13.19
N HIS A 420 -6.63 19.65 -13.72
CA HIS A 420 -7.09 19.37 -15.08
C HIS A 420 -8.17 18.27 -15.13
N ASP A 421 -9.33 18.50 -14.51
CA ASP A 421 -10.52 17.72 -14.83
C ASP A 421 -11.25 18.31 -16.04
N ASP A 422 -11.03 17.71 -17.20
CA ASP A 422 -11.64 18.10 -18.48
C ASP A 422 -13.06 17.52 -18.69
N LYS A 423 -13.52 16.64 -17.80
CA LYS A 423 -14.81 15.94 -17.89
C LYS A 423 -15.55 15.95 -16.55
N PRO A 424 -15.83 17.13 -15.94
CA PRO A 424 -16.40 17.22 -14.59
C PRO A 424 -17.77 16.53 -14.46
N ALA A 425 -18.61 16.59 -15.50
CA ALA A 425 -19.90 15.89 -15.51
C ALA A 425 -19.74 14.37 -15.40
N LEU A 426 -18.75 13.80 -16.11
CA LEU A 426 -18.41 12.38 -16.03
C LEU A 426 -17.84 12.03 -14.65
N SER A 427 -16.96 12.87 -14.09
CA SER A 427 -16.41 12.68 -12.75
C SER A 427 -17.50 12.63 -11.66
N TYR A 428 -18.56 13.45 -11.77
CA TYR A 428 -19.70 13.38 -10.84
C TYR A 428 -20.44 12.05 -10.94
N VAL A 429 -20.81 11.59 -12.14
CA VAL A 429 -21.54 10.31 -12.26
C VAL A 429 -20.70 9.10 -11.86
N ILE A 430 -19.38 9.12 -12.06
CA ILE A 430 -18.49 8.02 -11.59
C ILE A 430 -18.39 8.04 -10.06
N ARG A 431 -18.27 9.22 -9.43
CA ARG A 431 -18.31 9.31 -7.96
C ARG A 431 -19.67 8.89 -7.39
N ALA A 432 -20.76 9.16 -8.11
CA ALA A 432 -22.09 8.71 -7.74
C ALA A 432 -22.19 7.18 -7.67
N ARG A 433 -21.56 6.44 -8.60
CA ARG A 433 -21.47 4.97 -8.54
C ARG A 433 -20.78 4.51 -7.26
N ALA A 434 -19.66 5.14 -6.90
CA ALA A 434 -18.95 4.82 -5.67
C ALA A 434 -19.82 5.07 -4.40
N TYR A 435 -20.62 6.14 -4.37
CA TYR A 435 -21.58 6.37 -3.29
C TYR A 435 -22.71 5.32 -3.27
N ALA A 436 -23.22 4.90 -4.43
CA ALA A 436 -24.24 3.87 -4.53
C ALA A 436 -23.74 2.51 -4.01
N VAL A 437 -22.49 2.13 -4.30
CA VAL A 437 -21.84 0.94 -3.73
C VAL A 437 -21.85 0.96 -2.20
N LEU A 438 -21.59 2.12 -1.60
CA LEU A 438 -21.59 2.29 -0.15
C LEU A 438 -22.99 2.43 0.44
N GLY A 439 -24.04 2.38 -0.37
CA GLY A 439 -25.43 2.57 0.04
C GLY A 439 -25.80 4.01 0.40
N ASP A 440 -24.97 5.00 0.03
CA ASP A 440 -25.25 6.42 0.26
C ASP A 440 -26.10 6.99 -0.88
N ALA A 441 -27.40 6.68 -0.82
CA ALA A 441 -28.36 7.07 -1.85
C ALA A 441 -28.44 8.59 -2.06
N ASP A 442 -28.36 9.37 -0.99
CA ASP A 442 -28.50 10.83 -1.05
C ASP A 442 -27.36 11.46 -1.87
N ARG A 443 -26.11 11.09 -1.58
CA ARG A 443 -24.96 11.61 -2.34
C ARG A 443 -24.88 11.01 -3.74
N ALA A 444 -25.24 9.74 -3.90
CA ALA A 444 -25.28 9.09 -5.20
C ALA A 444 -26.25 9.81 -6.16
N HIS A 445 -27.49 10.08 -5.72
CA HIS A 445 -28.47 10.81 -6.53
C HIS A 445 -28.03 12.23 -6.84
N ALA A 446 -27.53 12.96 -5.84
CA ALA A 446 -27.10 14.34 -6.03
C ALA A 446 -26.00 14.48 -7.11
N ASP A 447 -24.99 13.62 -7.08
CA ASP A 447 -23.91 13.64 -8.06
C ASP A 447 -24.37 13.13 -9.43
N ALA A 448 -25.19 12.07 -9.48
CA ALA A 448 -25.65 11.50 -10.73
C ALA A 448 -26.58 12.47 -11.49
N ASP A 449 -27.51 13.13 -10.78
CA ASP A 449 -28.39 14.14 -11.36
C ASP A 449 -27.61 15.37 -11.83
N ARG A 450 -26.58 15.78 -11.07
CA ARG A 450 -25.70 16.87 -11.48
C ARG A 450 -24.96 16.54 -12.76
N GLY A 451 -24.35 15.37 -12.86
CA GLY A 451 -23.60 14.98 -14.06
C GLY A 451 -24.47 14.97 -15.31
N VAL A 452 -25.69 14.43 -15.22
CA VAL A 452 -26.67 14.47 -16.32
C VAL A 452 -27.12 15.89 -16.66
N ALA A 453 -27.34 16.75 -15.64
CA ALA A 453 -27.73 18.15 -15.88
C ALA A 453 -26.61 18.97 -16.55
N ASP A 454 -25.35 18.71 -16.17
CA ASP A 454 -24.18 19.42 -16.68
C ASP A 454 -23.81 18.98 -18.11
N ALA A 455 -24.04 17.71 -18.48
CA ALA A 455 -23.76 17.19 -19.82
C ALA A 455 -24.85 16.23 -20.34
N PRO A 456 -26.08 16.73 -20.63
CA PRO A 456 -27.22 15.88 -21.01
C PRO A 456 -27.10 15.22 -22.38
N THR A 457 -26.13 15.64 -23.20
CA THR A 457 -25.82 15.04 -24.51
C THR A 457 -24.65 14.05 -24.44
N ASP A 458 -24.01 13.89 -23.29
CA ASP A 458 -23.01 12.85 -23.07
C ASP A 458 -23.72 11.56 -22.66
N VAL A 459 -23.64 10.54 -23.51
CA VAL A 459 -24.26 9.23 -23.29
C VAL A 459 -23.79 8.59 -21.98
N LEU A 460 -22.54 8.82 -21.55
CA LEU A 460 -21.99 8.20 -20.35
C LEU A 460 -22.64 8.75 -19.07
N THR A 461 -23.13 9.99 -19.07
CA THR A 461 -23.82 10.54 -17.89
C THR A 461 -25.13 9.82 -17.61
N TRP A 462 -25.91 9.52 -18.66
CA TRP A 462 -27.15 8.75 -18.57
C TRP A 462 -26.90 7.28 -18.22
N VAL A 463 -25.88 6.67 -18.83
CA VAL A 463 -25.47 5.28 -18.55
C VAL A 463 -25.10 5.12 -17.08
N ASN A 464 -24.23 5.98 -16.55
CA ASN A 464 -23.80 5.89 -15.16
C ASN A 464 -24.93 6.21 -14.17
N ARG A 465 -25.83 7.16 -14.47
CA ARG A 465 -27.01 7.40 -13.61
C ARG A 465 -27.99 6.23 -13.63
N ALA A 466 -28.19 5.60 -14.80
CA ALA A 466 -28.98 4.38 -14.89
C ALA A 466 -28.41 3.30 -13.98
N ASP A 467 -27.09 3.11 -14.00
CA ASP A 467 -26.42 2.13 -13.14
C ASP A 467 -26.53 2.48 -11.65
N VAL A 468 -26.32 3.75 -11.27
CA VAL A 468 -26.55 4.24 -9.89
C VAL A 468 -27.96 3.90 -9.41
N ARG A 469 -28.98 4.24 -10.19
CA ARG A 469 -30.38 3.94 -9.87
C ARG A 469 -30.62 2.43 -9.76
N ARG A 470 -30.03 1.64 -10.65
CA ARG A 470 -30.11 0.18 -10.62
C ARG A 470 -29.52 -0.39 -9.33
N MET A 471 -28.33 0.07 -8.93
CA MET A 471 -27.65 -0.34 -7.68
C MET A 471 -28.46 0.01 -6.43
N LEU A 472 -29.20 1.13 -6.47
CA LEU A 472 -30.12 1.55 -5.42
C LEU A 472 -31.50 0.84 -5.47
N GLY A 473 -31.73 -0.04 -6.46
CA GLY A 473 -32.96 -0.82 -6.62
C GLY A 473 -34.09 -0.09 -7.37
N GLU A 474 -33.81 1.08 -7.95
CA GLU A 474 -34.78 1.96 -8.64
C GLU A 474 -34.91 1.59 -10.13
N ARG A 475 -35.36 0.36 -10.40
CA ARG A 475 -35.34 -0.25 -11.74
C ARG A 475 -36.08 0.53 -12.82
N ASP A 476 -37.25 1.10 -12.50
CA ASP A 476 -38.03 1.89 -13.48
C ASP A 476 -37.28 3.16 -13.89
N GLY A 477 -36.66 3.85 -12.93
CA GLY A 477 -35.87 5.06 -13.18
C GLY A 477 -34.57 4.76 -13.90
N ALA A 478 -33.93 3.63 -13.57
CA ALA A 478 -32.75 3.13 -14.26
C ALA A 478 -33.05 2.79 -15.73
N LEU A 479 -34.16 2.09 -15.99
CA LEU A 479 -34.58 1.76 -17.36
C LEU A 479 -34.87 3.02 -18.17
N ALA A 480 -35.56 4.00 -17.58
CA ALA A 480 -35.82 5.27 -18.25
C ALA A 480 -34.52 5.99 -18.68
N ASP A 481 -33.50 5.99 -17.81
CA ASP A 481 -32.19 6.57 -18.13
C ASP A 481 -31.42 5.75 -19.18
N ALA A 482 -31.49 4.42 -19.14
CA ALA A 482 -30.87 3.55 -20.15
C ALA A 482 -31.49 3.79 -21.55
N LEU A 483 -32.81 3.91 -21.62
CA LEU A 483 -33.51 4.29 -22.85
C LEU A 483 -33.13 5.70 -23.31
N LYS A 484 -32.94 6.63 -22.35
CA LYS A 484 -32.48 7.97 -22.69
C LYS A 484 -31.06 7.98 -23.26
N ALA A 485 -30.16 7.15 -22.73
CA ALA A 485 -28.82 6.97 -23.29
C ALA A 485 -28.86 6.52 -24.75
N ILE A 486 -29.77 5.59 -25.09
CA ILE A 486 -29.99 5.12 -26.48
C ILE A 486 -30.51 6.25 -27.37
N GLU A 487 -31.40 7.12 -26.87
CA GLU A 487 -31.87 8.29 -27.62
C GLU A 487 -30.75 9.30 -27.90
N VAL A 488 -29.82 9.47 -26.95
CA VAL A 488 -28.68 10.39 -27.06
C VAL A 488 -27.67 9.87 -28.09
N ASP A 489 -27.32 8.59 -28.03
CA ASP A 489 -26.47 7.94 -29.03
C ASP A 489 -26.88 6.48 -29.28
N ALA A 490 -27.62 6.27 -30.37
CA ALA A 490 -28.07 4.94 -30.79
C ALA A 490 -26.95 4.03 -31.31
N LYS A 491 -25.72 4.53 -31.49
CA LYS A 491 -24.56 3.69 -31.84
C LYS A 491 -23.81 3.20 -30.60
N SER A 492 -24.03 3.84 -29.46
CA SER A 492 -23.42 3.46 -28.20
C SER A 492 -24.00 2.13 -27.70
N PRO A 493 -23.17 1.13 -27.36
CA PRO A 493 -23.66 -0.18 -26.90
C PRO A 493 -24.20 -0.13 -25.46
N TYR A 494 -23.76 0.84 -24.65
CA TYR A 494 -23.97 0.81 -23.20
C TYR A 494 -25.43 0.95 -22.77
N GLY A 495 -26.20 1.80 -23.45
CA GLY A 495 -27.64 1.96 -23.15
C GLY A 495 -28.43 0.68 -23.44
N TYR A 496 -28.09 -0.04 -24.53
CA TYR A 496 -28.72 -1.32 -24.85
C TYR A 496 -28.39 -2.41 -23.83
N LEU A 497 -27.13 -2.46 -23.38
CA LEU A 497 -26.69 -3.42 -22.37
C LEU A 497 -27.46 -3.23 -21.05
N ILE A 498 -27.46 -2.00 -20.51
CA ILE A 498 -28.15 -1.71 -19.24
C ILE A 498 -29.66 -1.97 -19.36
N ALA A 499 -30.28 -1.56 -20.47
CA ALA A 499 -31.70 -1.82 -20.68
C ALA A 499 -32.02 -3.34 -20.72
N ALA A 500 -31.19 -4.13 -21.40
CA ALA A 500 -31.36 -5.58 -21.48
C ALA A 500 -31.26 -6.23 -20.09
N GLU A 501 -30.24 -5.86 -19.31
CA GLU A 501 -30.03 -6.36 -17.94
C GLU A 501 -31.19 -5.98 -17.02
N ILE A 502 -31.68 -4.73 -17.08
CA ILE A 502 -32.82 -4.29 -16.27
C ILE A 502 -34.11 -5.02 -16.66
N TYR A 503 -34.38 -5.22 -17.95
CA TYR A 503 -35.54 -6.00 -18.38
C TYR A 503 -35.47 -7.45 -17.89
N ASP A 504 -34.28 -8.06 -17.91
CA ASP A 504 -34.06 -9.41 -17.37
C ASP A 504 -34.32 -9.46 -15.87
N GLU A 505 -33.77 -8.50 -15.10
CA GLU A 505 -34.02 -8.36 -13.66
C GLU A 505 -35.50 -8.15 -13.31
N MET A 506 -36.25 -7.47 -14.18
CA MET A 506 -37.70 -7.26 -14.05
C MET A 506 -38.52 -8.49 -14.48
N GLY A 507 -37.88 -9.57 -14.94
CA GLY A 507 -38.53 -10.79 -15.41
C GLY A 507 -39.14 -10.68 -16.82
N ASN A 508 -38.76 -9.65 -17.59
CA ASN A 508 -39.23 -9.43 -18.96
C ASN A 508 -38.21 -9.96 -19.98
N GLY A 509 -38.11 -11.28 -20.08
CA GLY A 509 -37.13 -11.94 -20.95
C GLY A 509 -37.29 -11.64 -22.45
N ASP A 510 -38.51 -11.38 -22.92
CA ASP A 510 -38.75 -11.02 -24.33
C ASP A 510 -38.13 -9.66 -24.67
N ALA A 511 -38.29 -8.68 -23.78
CA ALA A 511 -37.64 -7.38 -23.94
C ALA A 511 -36.13 -7.48 -23.76
N ALA A 512 -35.65 -8.23 -22.76
CA ALA A 512 -34.22 -8.46 -22.56
C ALA A 512 -33.55 -9.03 -23.82
N GLU A 513 -34.15 -10.06 -24.43
CA GLU A 513 -33.65 -10.66 -25.68
C GLU A 513 -33.60 -9.66 -26.84
N ASP A 514 -34.62 -8.79 -26.98
CA ASP A 514 -34.64 -7.75 -28.02
C ASP A 514 -33.52 -6.70 -27.82
N TYR A 515 -33.27 -6.29 -26.58
CA TYR A 515 -32.19 -5.34 -26.29
C TYR A 515 -30.80 -5.98 -26.40
N TYR A 516 -30.62 -7.26 -26.05
CA TYR A 516 -29.37 -7.98 -26.32
C TYR A 516 -29.12 -8.15 -27.83
N LYS A 517 -30.15 -8.35 -28.65
CA LYS A 517 -30.03 -8.34 -30.13
C LYS A 517 -29.56 -6.97 -30.64
N LYS A 518 -30.12 -5.89 -30.10
CA LYS A 518 -29.72 -4.53 -30.46
C LYS A 518 -28.28 -4.23 -30.05
N LEU A 519 -27.87 -4.64 -28.84
CA LEU A 519 -26.48 -4.59 -28.38
C LEU A 519 -25.55 -5.31 -29.36
N TYR A 520 -25.87 -6.56 -29.72
CA TYR A 520 -25.06 -7.35 -30.66
C TYR A 520 -24.97 -6.71 -32.05
N ALA A 521 -26.05 -6.06 -32.50
CA ALA A 521 -26.07 -5.38 -33.79
C ALA A 521 -25.14 -4.15 -33.84
N VAL A 522 -24.99 -3.42 -32.73
CA VAL A 522 -24.11 -2.22 -32.66
C VAL A 522 -22.67 -2.57 -32.25
N GLU A 523 -22.48 -3.61 -31.44
CA GLU A 523 -21.17 -4.08 -30.97
C GLU A 523 -21.10 -5.62 -31.05
N PRO A 524 -20.80 -6.20 -32.22
CA PRO A 524 -20.73 -7.66 -32.38
C PRO A 524 -19.66 -8.34 -31.51
N LYS A 525 -18.70 -7.59 -30.94
CA LYS A 525 -17.69 -8.13 -30.01
C LYS A 525 -18.19 -8.20 -28.56
N ALA A 526 -19.36 -7.63 -28.25
CA ALA A 526 -19.96 -7.67 -26.92
C ALA A 526 -20.56 -9.03 -26.56
N VAL A 527 -20.29 -10.10 -27.33
CA VAL A 527 -20.78 -11.47 -27.07
C VAL A 527 -20.57 -11.94 -25.63
N ALA A 528 -19.42 -11.60 -25.04
CA ALA A 528 -19.11 -11.97 -23.65
C ALA A 528 -19.96 -11.24 -22.60
N ARG A 529 -20.71 -10.19 -23.00
CA ARG A 529 -21.65 -9.43 -22.15
C ARG A 529 -23.10 -9.87 -22.34
N ILE A 530 -23.35 -10.85 -23.21
CA ILE A 530 -24.68 -11.40 -23.46
C ILE A 530 -24.75 -12.75 -22.74
N PRO A 531 -25.70 -12.97 -21.82
CA PRO A 531 -25.85 -14.26 -21.16
C PRO A 531 -26.10 -15.37 -22.18
N ASP A 532 -25.51 -16.56 -21.95
CA ASP A 532 -25.59 -17.72 -22.86
C ASP A 532 -27.02 -18.08 -23.27
N SER A 533 -27.97 -17.96 -22.34
CA SER A 533 -29.40 -18.20 -22.55
C SER A 533 -30.02 -17.32 -23.64
N TYR A 534 -29.47 -16.12 -23.85
CA TYR A 534 -29.84 -15.20 -24.90
C TYR A 534 -28.93 -15.35 -26.13
N LEU A 535 -27.62 -15.53 -25.92
CA LEU A 535 -26.64 -15.62 -27.01
C LEU A 535 -26.92 -16.79 -27.96
N GLU A 536 -27.34 -17.96 -27.45
CA GLU A 536 -27.68 -19.12 -28.29
C GLU A 536 -28.77 -18.78 -29.33
N LYS A 537 -29.74 -17.95 -28.96
CA LYS A 537 -30.83 -17.51 -29.84
C LYS A 537 -30.42 -16.38 -30.78
N ILE A 538 -29.43 -15.57 -30.38
CA ILE A 538 -28.97 -14.39 -31.11
C ILE A 538 -27.95 -14.81 -32.18
N ASP A 539 -26.94 -15.58 -31.80
CA ASP A 539 -25.91 -16.11 -32.69
C ASP A 539 -25.39 -17.47 -32.18
N ALA A 540 -26.04 -18.55 -32.65
CA ALA A 540 -25.68 -19.93 -32.33
C ALA A 540 -24.27 -20.34 -32.78
N ARG A 541 -23.58 -19.55 -33.61
CA ARG A 541 -22.18 -19.79 -33.99
C ARG A 541 -21.24 -19.10 -33.01
N ALA A 542 -21.57 -17.91 -32.53
CA ALA A 542 -20.79 -17.22 -31.50
C ALA A 542 -20.86 -17.93 -30.14
N TYR A 543 -21.97 -18.63 -29.87
CA TYR A 543 -22.15 -19.46 -28.68
C TYR A 543 -21.31 -20.76 -28.66
N LYS A 544 -20.99 -21.31 -29.84
CA LYS A 544 -20.24 -22.58 -29.99
C LYS A 544 -18.74 -22.34 -30.11
#